data_AF-D7MPS3-F1
#
_entry.id   AF-D7MPS3-F1
#
_cell.length_a   1.000
_cell.length_b   1.000
_cell.length_c   1.000
_cell.angle_alpha   90.00
_cell.angle_beta   90.00
_cell.angle_gamma   90.00
#
_symmetry.space_group_name_H-M   'P 1'
#
loop_
_entity.id
_entity.type
_entity.pdbx_description
1 polymer ?
#
loop_
_entity_poly.entity_id
_entity_poly.type
_entity_poly.pdbx_seq_one_letter_code
_entity_poly.pdbx_strand_id
1 'polypeptide(L)'
;MENDQQGPCLRDEDKEKMEQVIKNMLILCADKSTAIHLLMQFGWKPRLVAVQLGGRREELLAESEYLKKNFYSLEENLTVISCPDQDCGASVGPKTIDRLGVRDQEMYGNYILRSYLESKQLPAPDSN
;
A
#
# COMPACT_ATOMS: atom_id res chain seq x y z
N MET A 1 13.94 39.34 13.38
CA MET A 1 12.62 39.19 12.74
C MET A 1 12.83 38.28 11.54
N GLU A 2 12.04 37.20 11.51
CA GLU A 2 11.58 36.47 10.33
C GLU A 2 12.64 35.91 9.35
N ASN A 3 12.80 34.58 9.36
CA ASN A 3 12.21 33.74 8.31
C ASN A 3 12.46 32.24 8.61
N ASP A 4 11.72 31.70 9.57
CA ASP A 4 11.43 30.26 9.65
C ASP A 4 10.03 30.02 9.08
N GLN A 5 9.85 30.25 7.78
CA GLN A 5 8.70 29.69 7.07
C GLN A 5 8.99 28.24 6.72
N GLN A 6 9.08 27.40 7.75
CA GLN A 6 8.90 25.97 7.56
C GLN A 6 7.39 25.72 7.47
N GLY A 7 6.87 25.76 6.24
CA GLY A 7 5.45 25.66 5.93
C GLY A 7 4.78 24.42 6.56
N PRO A 8 3.65 24.55 7.26
CA PRO A 8 2.97 23.40 7.89
C PRO A 8 1.94 22.63 7.02
N CYS A 9 1.87 22.78 5.68
CA CYS A 9 0.69 22.30 4.91
C CYS A 9 0.91 21.26 3.79
N LEU A 10 2.14 20.96 3.33
CA LEU A 10 2.33 20.11 2.14
C LEU A 10 1.90 18.64 2.33
N ARG A 11 1.93 18.12 3.57
CA ARG A 11 1.60 16.71 3.83
C ARG A 11 0.11 16.40 3.75
N ASP A 12 -0.75 17.34 4.16
CA ASP A 12 -2.20 17.08 4.23
C ASP A 12 -2.85 17.13 2.84
N GLU A 13 -2.43 18.06 1.98
CA GLU A 13 -2.90 18.13 0.60
C GLU A 13 -2.46 16.90 -0.23
N ASP A 14 -1.21 16.46 -0.09
CA ASP A 14 -0.73 15.26 -0.77
C ASP A 14 -1.42 13.98 -0.26
N LYS A 15 -1.72 13.93 1.04
CA LYS A 15 -2.50 12.85 1.64
C LYS A 15 -3.92 12.82 1.08
N GLU A 16 -4.59 13.96 0.96
CA GLU A 16 -5.92 14.05 0.36
C GLU A 16 -5.90 13.60 -1.12
N LYS A 17 -4.92 14.06 -1.89
CA LYS A 17 -4.73 13.63 -3.29
C LYS A 17 -4.50 12.13 -3.40
N MET A 18 -3.66 11.56 -2.52
CA MET A 18 -3.42 10.12 -2.45
C MET A 18 -4.71 9.36 -2.13
N GLU A 19 -5.47 9.81 -1.14
CA GLU A 19 -6.75 9.19 -0.77
C GLU A 19 -7.75 9.24 -1.93
N GLN A 20 -7.78 10.34 -2.69
CA GLN A 20 -8.61 10.43 -3.88
C GLN A 20 -8.19 9.45 -4.97
N VAL A 21 -6.89 9.24 -5.18
CA VAL A 21 -6.38 8.23 -6.12
C VAL A 21 -6.80 6.82 -5.69
N ILE A 22 -6.69 6.49 -4.41
CA ILE A 22 -7.11 5.20 -3.86
C ILE A 22 -8.63 5.02 -4.05
N LYS A 23 -9.43 6.05 -3.72
CA LYS A 23 -10.90 6.03 -3.90
C LYS A 23 -11.30 5.77 -5.35
N ASN A 24 -10.62 6.39 -6.31
CA ASN A 24 -10.90 6.17 -7.73
C ASN A 24 -10.55 4.74 -8.18
N MET A 25 -9.50 4.14 -7.62
CA MET A 25 -9.13 2.75 -7.91
C MET A 25 -10.08 1.72 -7.31
N LEU A 26 -10.78 2.04 -6.22
CA LEU A 26 -11.80 1.16 -5.64
C LEU A 26 -12.93 0.80 -6.62
N ILE A 27 -13.14 1.61 -7.66
CA ILE A 27 -14.11 1.29 -8.74
C ILE A 27 -13.71 0.02 -9.49
N LEU A 28 -12.41 -0.30 -9.55
CA LEU A 28 -11.85 -1.42 -10.32
C LEU A 28 -11.41 -2.60 -9.44
N CYS A 29 -11.29 -2.41 -8.13
CA CYS A 29 -10.72 -3.39 -7.19
C CYS A 29 -11.75 -3.86 -6.16
N ALA A 30 -11.55 -5.08 -5.64
CA ALA A 30 -12.46 -5.66 -4.64
C ALA A 30 -12.37 -4.96 -3.27
N ASP A 31 -11.19 -4.46 -2.89
CA ASP A 31 -10.97 -3.79 -1.61
C ASP A 31 -9.81 -2.77 -1.68
N LYS A 32 -9.70 -1.99 -0.61
CA LYS A 32 -8.71 -0.91 -0.46
C LYS A 32 -7.27 -1.44 -0.46
N SER A 33 -7.02 -2.58 0.15
CA SER A 33 -5.67 -3.18 0.22
C SER A 33 -5.20 -3.60 -1.17
N THR A 34 -6.09 -4.19 -1.96
CA THR A 34 -5.85 -4.57 -3.35
C THR A 34 -5.57 -3.35 -4.22
N ALA A 35 -6.37 -2.29 -4.06
CA ALA A 35 -6.16 -1.03 -4.76
C ALA A 35 -4.79 -0.41 -4.45
N ILE A 36 -4.41 -0.37 -3.17
CA ILE A 36 -3.12 0.17 -2.72
C ILE A 36 -1.96 -0.67 -3.28
N HIS A 37 -2.06 -1.99 -3.23
CA HIS A 37 -1.01 -2.88 -3.72
C HIS A 37 -0.76 -2.70 -5.22
N LEU A 38 -1.83 -2.70 -6.03
CA LEU A 38 -1.72 -2.45 -7.46
C LEU A 38 -1.18 -1.04 -7.75
N LEU A 39 -1.63 -0.02 -7.00
CA LEU A 39 -1.09 1.33 -7.14
C LEU A 39 0.41 1.37 -6.86
N MET A 40 0.89 0.72 -5.80
CA MET A 40 2.33 0.65 -5.48
C MET A 40 3.12 -0.07 -6.58
N GLN A 41 2.64 -1.21 -7.08
CA GLN A 41 3.28 -2.00 -8.14
C GLN A 41 3.44 -1.20 -9.45
N PHE A 42 2.45 -0.38 -9.78
CA PHE A 42 2.43 0.42 -11.01
C PHE A 42 2.85 1.89 -10.78
N GLY A 43 3.54 2.18 -9.68
CA GLY A 43 4.11 3.49 -9.40
C GLY A 43 3.07 4.62 -9.34
N TRP A 44 1.92 4.33 -8.72
CA TRP A 44 0.80 5.25 -8.52
C TRP A 44 0.23 5.87 -9.80
N LYS A 45 0.22 5.09 -10.90
CA LYS A 45 -0.35 5.46 -12.20
C LYS A 45 -1.64 4.66 -12.48
N PRO A 46 -2.83 5.14 -12.07
CA PRO A 46 -4.10 4.40 -12.22
C PRO A 46 -4.43 4.00 -13.66
N ARG A 47 -4.00 4.83 -14.64
CA ARG A 47 -4.20 4.53 -16.06
C ARG A 47 -3.45 3.27 -16.49
N LEU A 48 -2.22 3.08 -16.02
CA LEU A 48 -1.46 1.86 -16.31
C LEU A 48 -2.11 0.64 -15.66
N VAL A 49 -2.61 0.79 -14.43
CA VAL A 49 -3.36 -0.27 -13.75
C VAL A 49 -4.61 -0.63 -14.52
N ALA A 50 -5.40 0.35 -14.99
CA ALA A 50 -6.63 0.10 -15.74
C ALA A 50 -6.37 -0.58 -17.10
N VAL A 51 -5.33 -0.17 -17.82
CA VAL A 51 -4.91 -0.81 -19.08
C VAL A 51 -4.48 -2.26 -18.83
N GLN A 52 -3.68 -2.50 -17.79
CA GLN A 52 -3.20 -3.83 -17.46
C GLN A 52 -4.33 -4.73 -16.94
N LEU A 53 -5.23 -4.21 -16.10
CA LEU A 53 -6.44 -4.91 -15.68
C LEU A 53 -7.38 -5.19 -16.85
N GLY A 54 -7.43 -4.34 -17.89
CA GLY A 54 -8.20 -4.64 -19.10
C GLY A 54 -7.65 -5.84 -19.89
N GLY A 55 -6.33 -6.05 -19.89
CA GLY A 55 -5.67 -7.12 -20.65
C GLY A 55 -5.30 -8.39 -19.86
N ARG A 56 -5.16 -8.30 -18.53
CA ARG A 56 -4.74 -9.38 -17.62
C ARG A 56 -5.51 -9.34 -16.29
N ARG A 57 -6.79 -8.98 -16.34
CA ARG A 57 -7.64 -8.81 -15.14
C ARG A 57 -7.57 -10.02 -14.21
N GLU A 58 -7.75 -11.19 -14.79
CA GLU A 58 -7.89 -12.45 -14.06
C GLU A 58 -6.56 -12.85 -13.40
N GLU A 59 -5.43 -12.63 -14.07
CA GLU A 59 -4.08 -12.93 -13.55
C GLU A 59 -3.69 -11.98 -12.39
N LEU A 60 -3.87 -10.66 -12.57
CA LEU A 60 -3.57 -9.68 -11.52
C LEU A 60 -4.52 -9.80 -10.32
N LEU A 61 -5.80 -10.04 -10.57
CA LEU A 61 -6.76 -10.30 -9.49
C LEU A 61 -6.41 -11.62 -8.80
N ALA A 62 -6.03 -12.67 -9.52
CA ALA A 62 -5.60 -13.94 -8.93
C ALA A 62 -4.30 -13.81 -8.11
N GLU A 63 -3.32 -13.00 -8.52
CA GLU A 63 -2.14 -12.70 -7.70
C GLU A 63 -2.53 -11.93 -6.44
N SER A 64 -3.40 -10.93 -6.57
CA SER A 64 -3.91 -10.17 -5.42
C SER A 64 -4.76 -11.02 -4.48
N GLU A 65 -5.57 -11.94 -5.02
CA GLU A 65 -6.36 -12.91 -4.28
C GLU A 65 -5.47 -13.99 -3.67
N TYR A 66 -4.39 -14.38 -4.33
CA TYR A 66 -3.40 -15.30 -3.78
C TYR A 66 -2.67 -14.65 -2.61
N LEU A 67 -2.25 -13.39 -2.73
CA LEU A 67 -1.71 -12.62 -1.60
C LEU A 67 -2.78 -12.46 -0.51
N LYS A 68 -4.02 -12.16 -0.86
CA LYS A 68 -5.13 -12.08 0.08
C LYS A 68 -5.36 -13.39 0.81
N LYS A 69 -5.40 -14.50 0.10
CA LYS A 69 -5.64 -15.82 0.64
C LYS A 69 -4.45 -16.31 1.45
N ASN A 70 -3.22 -16.13 1.00
CA ASN A 70 -2.06 -16.66 1.70
C ASN A 70 -1.50 -15.73 2.77
N PHE A 71 -1.77 -14.41 2.74
CA PHE A 71 -1.36 -13.49 3.80
C PHE A 71 -2.52 -13.10 4.73
N TYR A 72 -3.76 -13.01 4.23
CA TYR A 72 -4.92 -12.62 5.04
C TYR A 72 -5.82 -13.83 5.42
N SER A 73 -5.95 -14.90 4.62
CA SER A 73 -6.55 -16.16 5.13
C SER A 73 -5.62 -16.91 6.09
N LEU A 74 -4.39 -16.39 6.26
CA LEU A 74 -3.50 -16.71 7.37
C LEU A 74 -4.15 -16.35 8.73
N GLU A 75 -5.06 -15.36 8.80
CA GLU A 75 -5.87 -15.07 10.00
C GLU A 75 -6.88 -16.18 10.34
N GLU A 76 -7.42 -16.88 9.34
CA GLU A 76 -8.51 -17.85 9.55
C GLU A 76 -8.00 -19.30 9.72
N ASN A 77 -6.85 -19.66 9.14
CA ASN A 77 -6.37 -21.05 9.12
C ASN A 77 -4.97 -21.29 9.74
N LEU A 78 -4.23 -20.24 10.11
CA LEU A 78 -2.96 -20.38 10.81
C LEU A 78 -2.98 -19.54 12.08
N THR A 79 -3.13 -20.19 13.22
CA THR A 79 -3.13 -19.56 14.55
C THR A 79 -1.86 -18.76 14.87
N VAL A 80 -0.81 -18.85 14.03
CA VAL A 80 0.50 -18.22 14.24
C VAL A 80 1.24 -18.05 12.90
N ILE A 81 1.62 -16.82 12.55
CA ILE A 81 2.53 -16.46 11.45
C ILE A 81 3.95 -16.37 12.02
N SER A 82 4.90 -17.12 11.47
CA SER A 82 6.30 -17.02 11.90
C SER A 82 6.98 -15.81 11.27
N CYS A 83 7.88 -15.17 12.02
CA CYS A 83 8.77 -14.15 11.49
C CYS A 83 9.61 -14.76 10.35
N PRO A 84 9.69 -14.12 9.18
CA PRO A 84 10.48 -14.62 8.06
C PRO A 84 11.99 -14.55 8.30
N ASP A 85 12.43 -13.84 9.35
CA ASP A 85 13.81 -13.88 9.85
C ASP A 85 14.07 -15.23 10.54
N GLN A 86 15.06 -15.98 10.01
CA GLN A 86 15.38 -17.33 10.46
C GLN A 86 15.87 -17.40 11.91
N ASP A 87 16.43 -16.31 12.44
CA ASP A 87 16.99 -16.25 13.80
C ASP A 87 16.01 -15.63 14.81
N CYS A 88 15.03 -14.87 14.35
CA CYS A 88 14.07 -14.21 15.23
C CYS A 88 13.12 -15.20 15.90
N GLY A 89 12.60 -16.18 15.15
CA GLY A 89 11.67 -17.20 15.64
C GLY A 89 10.36 -16.65 16.23
N ALA A 90 10.14 -15.33 16.17
CA ALA A 90 8.98 -14.67 16.75
C ALA A 90 7.73 -15.08 15.98
N SER A 91 6.64 -15.22 16.71
CA SER A 91 5.43 -15.81 16.17
C SER A 91 4.26 -14.87 16.44
N VAL A 92 3.57 -14.47 15.37
CA VAL A 92 2.54 -13.43 15.34
C VAL A 92 1.20 -14.14 15.13
N GLY A 93 0.44 -14.32 16.21
CA GLY A 93 -0.91 -14.88 16.13
C GLY A 93 -1.98 -13.81 15.89
N PRO A 94 -3.25 -14.20 15.72
CA PRO A 94 -4.39 -13.28 15.60
C PRO A 94 -4.46 -12.24 16.72
N LYS A 95 -4.09 -12.62 17.96
CA LYS A 95 -4.01 -11.70 19.11
C LYS A 95 -2.99 -10.57 18.95
N THR A 96 -2.01 -10.73 18.07
CA THR A 96 -1.01 -9.71 17.77
C THR A 96 -1.51 -8.75 16.68
N ILE A 97 -2.42 -9.21 15.82
CA ILE A 97 -3.14 -8.35 14.85
C ILE A 97 -4.16 -7.47 15.58
N ASP A 98 -4.89 -8.03 16.56
CA ASP A 98 -5.76 -7.26 17.46
C ASP A 98 -4.98 -6.20 18.29
N ARG A 99 -3.66 -6.35 18.39
CA ARG A 99 -2.75 -5.41 19.05
C ARG A 99 -2.14 -4.40 18.09
N LEU A 100 -2.39 -4.50 16.79
CA LEU A 100 -2.04 -3.44 15.84
C LEU A 100 -2.89 -2.22 16.20
N GLY A 101 -2.26 -1.32 16.93
CA GLY A 101 -2.92 -0.16 17.49
C GLY A 101 -3.02 0.95 16.46
N VAL A 102 -3.55 2.09 16.90
CA VAL A 102 -3.58 3.34 16.12
C VAL A 102 -2.20 3.69 15.56
N ARG A 103 -1.12 3.40 16.31
CA ARG A 103 0.26 3.62 15.87
C ARG A 103 0.65 2.80 14.64
N ASP A 104 0.20 1.56 14.54
CA ASP A 104 0.53 0.68 13.42
C ASP A 104 -0.26 1.08 12.17
N GLN A 105 -1.51 1.51 12.36
CA GLN A 105 -2.33 2.08 11.29
C GLN A 105 -1.75 3.39 10.75
N GLU A 106 -1.28 4.28 11.64
CA GLU A 106 -0.58 5.51 11.25
C GLU A 106 0.74 5.21 10.54
N MET A 107 1.51 4.23 11.02
CA MET A 107 2.75 3.81 10.36
C MET A 107 2.48 3.30 8.95
N TYR A 108 1.46 2.44 8.78
CA TYR A 108 1.05 1.95 7.46
C TYR A 108 0.56 3.09 6.56
N GLY A 109 -0.26 4.01 7.09
CA GLY A 109 -0.70 5.20 6.37
C GLY A 109 0.47 6.08 5.90
N ASN A 110 1.47 6.28 6.78
CA ASN A 110 2.68 7.03 6.45
C ASN A 110 3.55 6.30 5.41
N TYR A 111 3.64 4.97 5.49
CA TYR A 111 4.32 4.15 4.49
C TYR A 111 3.68 4.31 3.10
N ILE A 112 2.35 4.24 3.03
CA ILE A 112 1.61 4.45 1.78
C ILE A 112 1.85 5.87 1.23
N LEU A 113 1.74 6.89 2.08
CA LEU A 113 1.98 8.29 1.70
C LEU A 113 3.39 8.50 1.18
N ARG A 114 4.38 7.92 1.84
CA ARG A 114 5.78 7.96 1.41
C ARG A 114 5.96 7.31 0.04
N SER A 115 5.41 6.12 -0.18
CA SER A 115 5.44 5.45 -1.49
C SER A 115 4.82 6.32 -2.59
N TYR A 116 3.69 6.97 -2.30
CA TYR A 116 3.06 7.91 -3.24
C TYR A 116 3.96 9.09 -3.57
N LEU A 117 4.56 9.74 -2.57
CA LEU A 117 5.47 10.88 -2.76
C LEU A 117 6.77 10.49 -3.49
N GLU A 118 7.33 9.31 -3.21
CA GLU A 118 8.52 8.80 -3.91
C GLU A 118 8.22 8.53 -5.39
N SER A 119 7.02 8.04 -5.70
CA SER A 119 6.61 7.81 -7.09
C SER A 119 6.55 9.09 -7.94
N LYS A 120 6.28 10.25 -7.32
CA LYS A 120 6.31 11.57 -7.96
C LYS A 120 7.72 12.11 -8.20
N GLN A 121 8.70 11.65 -7.42
CA GLN A 121 10.07 12.17 -7.43
C GLN A 121 10.99 11.45 -8.42
N LEU A 122 10.55 10.35 -9.04
CA LEU A 122 11.35 9.66 -10.06
C LEU A 122 11.53 10.57 -11.29
N PRO A 123 12.76 11.00 -11.61
CA PRO A 123 13.05 11.57 -12.93
C PRO A 123 12.76 10.50 -13.99
N ALA A 124 12.37 10.92 -15.20
CA ALA A 124 12.41 10.02 -16.34
C ALA A 124 13.79 9.35 -16.39
N PRO A 125 13.90 8.04 -16.69
CA PRO A 125 15.21 7.47 -16.94
C PRO A 125 15.85 8.32 -18.04
N ASP A 126 17.03 8.87 -17.76
CA ASP A 126 17.82 9.55 -18.77
C ASP A 126 18.09 8.53 -19.88
N SER A 127 17.34 8.64 -20.97
CA SER A 127 17.57 7.88 -22.19
C SER A 127 18.93 8.31 -22.74
N ASN A 128 19.96 7.50 -22.51
CA ASN A 128 21.14 7.44 -23.37
C ASN A 128 20.89 6.42 -24.48
#